data_AF-A0A5J4QYJ3-F1
#
_entry.id   AF-A0A5J4QYJ3-F1
#
_cell.length_a   1.000
_cell.length_b   1.000
_cell.length_c   1.000
_cell.angle_alpha   90.00
_cell.angle_beta   90.00
_cell.angle_gamma   90.00
#
_symmetry.space_group_name_H-M   'P 1'
#
loop_
_entity.id
_entity.type
_entity.pdbx_description
1 polymer ?
#
loop_
_entity_poly.entity_id
_entity_poly.type
_entity_poly.pdbx_seq_one_letter_code
_entity_poly.pdbx_strand_id
1 'polypeptide(L)'
;MNDLLIRKLNYTNPEFSKLSSVLDKETVPFNAISCADWNEYPYQPNVKFRIAHNSSSIFLNYKVEESDIKAVYDEDNRKVWEDSRIEFFISFNDFVATVL
;
A
#
# COMPACT_ATOMS: atom_id res chain seq x y z
N MET A 1 -16.63 -7.39 -1.82
CA MET A 1 -15.64 -7.21 -0.74
C MET A 1 -14.50 -8.16 -1.04
N ASN A 2 -13.27 -7.65 -1.14
CA ASN A 2 -12.10 -8.49 -1.36
C ASN A 2 -11.45 -8.74 -0.01
N ASP A 3 -11.38 -10.02 0.38
CA ASP A 3 -10.77 -10.42 1.64
C ASP A 3 -9.30 -10.74 1.42
N LEU A 4 -8.43 -10.27 2.32
CA LEU A 4 -6.99 -10.49 2.25
C LEU A 4 -6.47 -11.03 3.58
N LEU A 5 -5.89 -12.23 3.53
CA LEU A 5 -5.19 -12.81 4.68
C LEU A 5 -3.80 -12.17 4.81
N ILE A 6 -3.58 -11.43 5.89
CA ILE A 6 -2.30 -10.75 6.15
C ILE A 6 -1.37 -11.70 6.90
N ARG A 7 -0.26 -12.07 6.28
CA ARG A 7 0.68 -13.05 6.86
C ARG A 7 1.49 -12.44 8.01
N LYS A 8 1.58 -13.17 9.12
CA LYS A 8 2.50 -12.88 10.21
C LYS A 8 3.92 -13.35 9.87
N LEU A 9 4.91 -12.49 10.08
CA LEU A 9 6.33 -12.75 9.85
C LEU A 9 7.11 -12.64 11.16
N ASN A 10 8.16 -13.46 11.28
CA ASN A 10 9.17 -13.33 12.35
C ASN A 10 10.28 -12.36 11.93
N TYR A 11 9.88 -11.19 11.43
CA TYR A 11 10.78 -10.13 10.99
C TYR A 11 10.82 -9.02 12.05
N THR A 12 11.97 -8.81 12.65
CA THR A 12 12.20 -7.81 13.71
C THR A 12 13.32 -6.83 13.38
N ASN A 13 13.93 -6.96 12.21
CA ASN A 13 15.05 -6.11 11.81
C ASN A 13 14.54 -4.69 11.49
N PRO A 14 15.14 -3.64 12.08
CA PRO A 14 14.78 -2.25 11.78
C PRO A 14 15.20 -1.78 10.38
N GLU A 15 16.05 -2.53 9.66
CA GLU A 15 16.57 -2.11 8.36
C GLU A 15 15.57 -2.35 7.21
N PHE A 16 14.92 -1.30 6.73
CA PHE A 16 13.91 -1.39 5.66
C PHE A 16 14.46 -1.84 4.30
N SER A 17 15.75 -1.62 4.02
CA SER A 17 16.41 -1.99 2.76
C SER A 17 16.24 -3.47 2.39
N LYS A 18 16.13 -4.34 3.41
CA LYS A 18 15.99 -5.80 3.26
C LYS A 18 14.55 -6.27 3.20
N LEU A 19 13.57 -5.38 3.43
CA LEU A 19 12.18 -5.76 3.55
C LEU A 19 11.66 -6.46 2.29
N SER A 20 11.97 -5.95 1.10
CA SER A 20 11.53 -6.59 -0.15
C SER A 20 12.05 -8.03 -0.26
N SER A 21 13.34 -8.25 -0.02
CA SER A 21 13.95 -9.59 -0.10
C SER A 21 13.39 -10.54 0.95
N VAL A 22 13.04 -10.04 2.14
CA VAL A 22 12.37 -10.83 3.18
C VAL A 22 10.97 -11.23 2.73
N LEU A 23 10.18 -10.30 2.20
CA LEU A 23 8.86 -10.60 1.67
C LEU A 23 8.91 -11.58 0.49
N ASP A 24 9.96 -11.51 -0.33
CA ASP A 24 10.21 -12.47 -1.42
C ASP A 24 10.53 -13.86 -0.87
N LYS A 25 11.45 -13.97 0.09
CA LYS A 25 11.82 -15.23 0.76
C LYS A 25 10.64 -15.87 1.49
N GLU A 26 9.82 -15.05 2.13
CA GLU A 26 8.61 -15.45 2.84
C GLU A 26 7.42 -15.64 1.90
N THR A 27 7.62 -15.55 0.58
CA THR A 27 6.60 -15.81 -0.45
C THR A 27 5.31 -15.01 -0.25
N VAL A 28 5.41 -13.77 0.24
CA VAL A 28 4.25 -12.89 0.43
C VAL A 28 3.77 -12.42 -0.95
N PRO A 29 2.52 -12.77 -1.35
CA PRO A 29 2.04 -12.51 -2.70
C PRO A 29 1.75 -11.04 -2.94
N PHE A 30 1.92 -10.61 -4.19
CA PHE A 30 1.44 -9.32 -4.66
C PHE A 30 -0.04 -9.41 -5.06
N ASN A 31 -0.79 -8.36 -4.74
CA ASN A 31 -2.18 -8.14 -5.10
C ASN A 31 -2.25 -6.93 -6.04
N ALA A 32 -3.00 -7.03 -7.12
CA ALA A 32 -3.16 -5.94 -8.07
C ALA A 32 -4.13 -4.87 -7.53
N ILE A 33 -3.84 -3.60 -7.82
CA ILE A 33 -4.77 -2.48 -7.64
C ILE A 33 -5.22 -2.08 -9.04
N SER A 34 -6.42 -2.53 -9.43
CA SER A 34 -6.92 -2.43 -10.82
C SER A 34 -8.40 -2.05 -10.89
N CYS A 35 -8.98 -1.59 -9.79
CA CYS A 35 -10.35 -1.08 -9.79
C CYS A 35 -10.32 0.40 -10.21
N ALA A 36 -11.00 0.72 -11.30
CA ALA A 36 -11.24 2.11 -11.73
C ALA A 36 -12.73 2.41 -11.58
N ASP A 37 -13.09 3.03 -10.45
CA ASP A 37 -14.49 3.23 -10.07
C ASP A 37 -15.18 4.35 -10.88
N TRP A 38 -14.39 5.26 -11.47
CA TRP A 38 -14.89 6.43 -12.20
C TRP A 38 -14.43 6.42 -13.65
N ASN A 39 -15.40 6.41 -14.57
CA ASN A 39 -15.14 6.36 -16.02
C ASN A 39 -14.47 7.63 -16.55
N GLU A 40 -14.62 8.75 -15.85
CA GLU A 40 -13.97 10.04 -16.16
C GLU A 40 -12.44 9.98 -16.03
N TYR A 41 -11.91 8.98 -15.29
CA TYR A 41 -10.49 8.78 -15.05
C TYR A 41 -10.04 7.39 -15.55
N PRO A 42 -9.96 7.18 -16.88
CA PRO A 42 -9.74 5.85 -17.46
C PRO A 42 -8.29 5.36 -17.40
N TYR A 43 -7.35 6.23 -17.05
CA TYR A 43 -5.94 5.86 -16.93
C TYR A 43 -5.72 4.92 -15.74
N GLN A 44 -5.17 3.74 -16.00
CA GLN A 44 -4.94 2.70 -15.01
C GLN A 44 -3.47 2.25 -15.07
N PRO A 45 -2.58 2.84 -14.24
CA PRO A 45 -1.20 2.40 -14.15
C PRO A 45 -1.11 0.96 -13.61
N ASN A 46 -0.01 0.27 -13.91
CA ASN A 46 0.22 -1.08 -13.41
C ASN A 46 0.70 -1.00 -11.95
N VAL A 47 -0.24 -1.19 -11.02
CA VAL A 47 0.02 -1.08 -9.58
C VAL A 47 -0.26 -2.40 -8.89
N LYS A 48 0.68 -2.81 -8.04
CA LYS A 48 0.51 -3.95 -7.15
C LYS A 48 1.12 -3.71 -5.79
N PHE A 49 0.54 -4.33 -4.77
CA PHE A 49 1.00 -4.21 -3.39
C PHE A 49 1.07 -5.57 -2.71
N ARG A 50 1.88 -5.66 -1.68
CA ARG A 50 1.86 -6.78 -0.74
C ARG A 50 1.99 -6.27 0.67
N ILE A 51 1.45 -7.06 1.60
CA ILE A 51 1.31 -6.66 2.99
C ILE A 51 1.57 -7.84 3.92
N ALA A 52 2.24 -7.57 5.03
CA ALA A 52 2.53 -8.52 6.09
C ALA A 52 2.61 -7.79 7.44
N HIS A 53 2.71 -8.53 8.55
CA HIS A 53 2.86 -7.92 9.87
C HIS A 53 3.73 -8.77 10.81
N ASN A 54 4.27 -8.19 11.88
CA ASN A 54 4.94 -8.94 12.96
C ASN A 54 4.21 -8.81 14.32
N SER A 55 2.93 -8.42 14.30
CA SER A 55 2.09 -8.03 15.45
C SER A 55 2.36 -6.64 16.03
N SER A 56 3.56 -6.08 15.85
CA SER A 56 3.89 -4.72 16.31
C SER A 56 3.91 -3.69 15.17
N SER A 57 4.09 -4.15 13.93
CA SER A 57 4.23 -3.31 12.75
C SER A 57 3.56 -3.95 11.54
N ILE A 58 3.09 -3.09 10.63
CA ILE A 58 2.60 -3.46 9.30
C ILE A 58 3.70 -3.15 8.29
N PHE A 59 3.95 -4.10 7.40
CA PHE A 59 4.91 -3.96 6.32
C PHE A 59 4.15 -3.83 4.99
N LEU A 60 4.36 -2.73 4.28
CA LEU A 60 3.79 -2.48 2.97
C LEU A 60 4.89 -2.40 1.93
N ASN A 61 4.65 -2.99 0.77
CA ASN A 61 5.52 -2.86 -0.38
C ASN A 61 4.68 -2.72 -1.65
N TYR A 62 4.78 -1.55 -2.27
CA TYR A 62 4.13 -1.23 -3.53
C TYR A 62 5.12 -1.33 -4.68
N LYS A 63 4.62 -1.72 -5.85
CA LYS A 63 5.30 -1.61 -7.14
C LYS A 63 4.36 -0.89 -8.09
N VAL A 64 4.85 0.20 -8.65
CA VAL A 64 4.09 1.11 -9.52
C VAL A 64 4.86 1.25 -10.82
N GLU A 65 4.15 1.13 -11.93
CA GLU A 65 4.61 1.45 -13.27
C GLU A 65 3.57 2.40 -13.88
N GLU A 66 3.98 3.66 -14.06
CA GLU A 66 3.16 4.77 -14.54
C GLU A 66 3.93 5.56 -15.62
N SER A 67 3.23 6.29 -16.50
CA SER A 67 3.82 7.03 -17.61
C SER A 67 4.68 8.21 -17.17
N ASP A 68 4.25 8.90 -16.12
CA ASP A 68 4.83 10.15 -15.65
C ASP A 68 4.91 10.13 -14.13
N ILE A 69 6.06 10.52 -13.58
CA ILE A 69 6.28 10.58 -12.14
C ILE A 69 6.44 12.03 -11.72
N LYS A 70 5.75 12.42 -10.64
CA LYS A 70 5.88 13.74 -10.03
C LYS A 70 6.14 13.63 -8.53
N ALA A 71 7.11 14.39 -8.04
CA ALA A 71 7.45 14.50 -6.61
C ALA A 71 7.98 15.91 -6.32
N VAL A 72 7.07 16.85 -6.08
CA VAL A 72 7.37 18.27 -5.83
C VAL A 72 7.38 18.58 -4.33
N TYR A 73 6.51 17.92 -3.56
CA TYR A 73 6.43 18.13 -2.12
C TYR A 73 7.38 17.18 -1.39
N ASP A 74 8.39 17.75 -0.72
CA ASP A 74 9.45 17.04 0.01
C ASP A 74 9.28 17.02 1.54
N GLU A 75 8.30 17.78 2.05
CA GLU A 75 7.92 17.81 3.46
C GLU A 75 6.71 16.91 3.76
N ASP A 76 6.67 16.36 4.97
CA ASP A 76 5.52 15.63 5.49
C ASP A 76 4.28 16.53 5.59
N ASN A 77 3.09 15.91 5.50
CA ASN A 77 1.78 16.56 5.67
C ASN A 77 1.49 17.72 4.69
N ARG A 78 2.11 17.69 3.50
CA ARG A 78 1.80 18.62 2.40
C ARG A 78 0.78 18.02 1.42
N LYS A 79 0.54 18.74 0.33
CA LYS A 79 -0.39 18.35 -0.74
C LYS A 79 0.17 17.26 -1.65
N VAL A 80 0.71 16.21 -1.06
CA VAL A 80 1.34 15.08 -1.78
C VAL A 80 0.33 14.33 -2.68
N TRP A 81 -0.97 14.56 -2.55
CA TRP A 81 -2.00 14.04 -3.48
C TRP A 81 -1.94 14.71 -4.87
N GLU A 82 -1.24 15.83 -5.01
CA GLU A 82 -0.98 16.47 -6.31
C GLU A 82 0.29 15.91 -7.00
N ASP A 83 0.98 14.97 -6.35
CA ASP A 83 2.16 14.25 -6.83
C ASP A 83 1.80 12.78 -7.13
N SER A 84 2.73 12.01 -7.72
CA SER A 84 2.56 10.56 -7.89
C SER A 84 2.50 9.90 -6.52
N ARG A 85 1.33 9.36 -6.15
CA ARG A 85 1.05 8.92 -4.78
C ARG A 85 0.40 7.55 -4.72
N ILE A 86 0.76 6.83 -3.67
CA ILE A 86 0.02 5.67 -3.17
C ILE A 86 -0.47 5.97 -1.75
N GLU A 87 -1.67 5.50 -1.44
CA GLU A 87 -2.30 5.70 -0.14
C GLU A 87 -2.69 4.36 0.50
N PHE A 88 -2.67 4.32 1.83
CA PHE A 88 -3.09 3.17 2.61
C PHE A 88 -4.01 3.64 3.73
N PHE A 89 -5.23 3.11 3.75
CA PHE A 89 -6.22 3.39 4.78
C PHE A 89 -6.54 2.09 5.52
N ILE A 90 -6.62 2.17 6.84
CA ILE A 90 -6.95 1.03 7.71
C ILE A 90 -7.79 1.50 8.91
N SER A 91 -8.78 0.70 9.28
CA SER A 91 -9.51 0.82 10.55
C SER A 91 -9.28 -0.45 11.35
N PHE A 92 -8.88 -0.30 12.62
CA PHE A 92 -8.75 -1.41 13.58
C PHE A 92 -9.98 -1.55 14.48
N ASN A 93 -10.97 -0.66 14.33
CA ASN A 93 -12.18 -0.64 15.12
C ASN A 93 -13.36 -1.12 14.27
N ASP A 94 -14.19 -2.01 14.83
CA ASP A 94 -15.51 -2.39 14.29
C ASP A 94 -16.58 -1.29 14.50
N PHE A 95 -16.19 -0.08 14.89
CA PHE A 95 -17.14 1.02 15.01
C PHE A 95 -17.47 1.60 13.63
N VAL A 96 -18.56 1.11 13.04
CA VAL A 96 -19.31 1.86 12.04
C VAL A 96 -19.98 3.03 12.76
N ALA A 97 -19.27 4.14 12.89
CA ALA A 97 -19.94 5.42 13.12
C ALA A 97 -20.59 5.82 11.80
N THR A 98 -21.84 5.40 11.59
CA THR A 98 -22.72 6.12 10.67
C THR A 98 -22.85 7.53 11.21
N VAL A 99 -22.19 8.48 10.57
CA VAL A 99 -22.56 9.89 10.68
C VAL A 99 -23.33 10.21 9.41
N LEU A 100 -24.54 10.72 9.61
CA LEU A 100 -25.49 11.21 8.60
C LEU A 100 -24.84 12.20 7.62
#